data_AF-A0A3N5VEV5-F1
#
_entry.id   AF-A0A3N5VEV5-F1
#
_cell.length_a   1.000
_cell.length_b   1.000
_cell.length_c   1.000
_cell.angle_alpha   90.00
_cell.angle_beta   90.00
_cell.angle_gamma   90.00
#
_symmetry.space_group_name_H-M   'P 1'
#
loop_
_entity.id
_entity.type
_entity.pdbx_description
1 polymer ?
#
loop_
_entity_poly.entity_id
_entity_poly.type
_entity_poly.pdbx_seq_one_letter_code
_entity_poly.pdbx_strand_id
1 'polypeptide(L)'
;GRMAMTYGYVYVASISMGADKNQTLKALVEAEMYPGPSLVIAYATCINQGLRRGMGKSIEEEQLAVKSGYWPLYRYNPLLRKEGKNPLILESKEPDGSLQAFLNGEVRYSALEKINPEASRELRSRLEQDIMERFAIYRNRADWRPTEGDVPPEGGRRHDHVPAADGATEEPAPVCVSATSDPRYSRPGKPEEECDDGRAGIDKELSD
;
A
#
# COMPACT_ATOMS: atom_id res chain seq x y z
N GLY A 1 4.96 -0.52 0.58
CA GLY A 1 4.48 -1.00 -0.72
C GLY A 1 3.12 -1.65 -0.60
N ARG A 2 3.07 -2.97 -0.41
CA ARG A 2 1.82 -3.76 -0.40
C ARG A 2 0.70 -3.22 0.52
N MET A 3 1.03 -2.73 1.72
CA MET A 3 0.04 -2.12 2.63
C MET A 3 -0.63 -0.89 2.00
N ALA A 4 0.12 0.01 1.36
CA ALA A 4 -0.47 1.18 0.71
C ALA A 4 -1.36 0.79 -0.48
N MET A 5 -1.07 -0.33 -1.16
CA MET A 5 -1.91 -0.83 -2.25
C MET A 5 -3.28 -1.33 -1.77
N THR A 6 -3.46 -1.70 -0.49
CA THR A 6 -4.75 -2.22 -0.01
C THR A 6 -5.83 -1.15 0.00
N TYR A 7 -5.48 0.12 0.06
CA TYR A 7 -6.42 1.23 -0.10
C TYR A 7 -7.07 1.24 -1.49
N GLY A 8 -6.41 0.71 -2.50
CA GLY A 8 -6.94 0.63 -3.86
C GLY A 8 -6.78 1.92 -4.68
N TYR A 9 -6.89 3.09 -4.04
CA TYR A 9 -6.85 4.42 -4.68
C TYR A 9 -5.50 5.15 -4.55
N VAL A 10 -4.48 4.51 -3.98
CA VAL A 10 -3.14 5.11 -3.82
C VAL A 10 -2.24 4.60 -4.95
N TYR A 11 -1.57 5.49 -5.68
CA TYR A 11 -0.53 5.08 -6.62
C TYR A 11 0.71 4.63 -5.84
N VAL A 12 1.27 3.46 -6.16
CA VAL A 12 2.44 2.93 -5.43
C VAL A 12 3.47 2.38 -6.40
N ALA A 13 4.71 2.85 -6.32
CA ALA A 13 5.82 2.33 -7.12
C ALA A 13 7.02 1.93 -6.24
N SER A 14 7.67 0.84 -6.64
CA SER A 14 8.99 0.45 -6.15
C SER A 14 9.98 0.65 -7.29
N ILE A 15 11.00 1.47 -7.05
CA ILE A 15 11.97 1.90 -8.07
C ILE A 15 13.41 1.61 -7.64
N SER A 16 14.30 1.47 -8.62
CA SER A 16 15.74 1.42 -8.42
C SER A 16 16.42 1.93 -9.69
N MET A 17 17.16 3.03 -9.56
CA MET A 17 17.76 3.74 -10.70
C MET A 17 18.87 2.92 -11.37
N GLY A 18 19.64 2.16 -10.58
CA GLY A 18 20.69 1.29 -11.09
C GLY A 18 20.16 0.06 -11.82
N ALA A 19 18.98 -0.42 -11.46
CA ALA A 19 18.35 -1.55 -12.14
C ALA A 19 17.65 -1.14 -13.45
N ASP A 20 16.79 -0.13 -13.40
CA ASP A 20 16.09 0.39 -14.59
C ASP A 20 15.78 1.89 -14.47
N LYS A 21 16.53 2.69 -15.23
CA LYS A 21 16.36 4.15 -15.28
C LYS A 21 15.07 4.55 -15.98
N ASN A 22 14.64 3.81 -16.99
CA ASN A 22 13.42 4.12 -17.73
C ASN A 22 12.20 3.86 -16.84
N GLN A 23 12.21 2.75 -16.10
CA GLN A 23 11.20 2.44 -15.11
C GLN A 23 11.12 3.52 -14.02
N THR A 24 12.27 3.98 -13.54
CA THR A 24 12.34 5.05 -12.53
C THR A 24 11.71 6.35 -13.04
N LEU A 25 12.08 6.81 -14.23
CA LEU A 25 11.49 8.02 -14.83
C LEU A 25 9.99 7.87 -15.05
N LYS A 26 9.56 6.74 -15.61
CA LYS A 26 8.15 6.44 -15.84
C LYS A 26 7.35 6.45 -14.54
N ALA A 27 7.87 5.81 -13.49
CA ALA A 27 7.20 5.76 -12.20
C ALA A 27 7.04 7.14 -11.56
N LEU A 28 8.04 8.02 -11.69
CA LEU A 28 8.01 9.39 -11.18
C LEU A 28 7.00 10.26 -11.94
N VAL A 29 6.98 10.16 -13.27
CA VAL A 29 6.01 10.90 -14.12
C VAL A 29 4.58 10.43 -13.83
N GLU A 30 4.34 9.12 -13.78
CA GLU A 30 3.02 8.58 -13.45
C GLU A 30 2.58 8.96 -12.03
N ALA A 31 3.50 8.97 -11.05
CA ALA A 31 3.21 9.36 -9.68
C ALA A 31 2.81 10.84 -9.56
N GLU A 32 3.45 11.72 -10.32
CA GLU A 32 3.18 13.15 -10.31
C GLU A 32 1.86 13.48 -11.04
N MET A 33 1.62 12.82 -12.18
CA MET A 33 0.39 13.02 -12.95
C MET A 33 -0.86 12.40 -12.30
N TYR A 34 -0.71 11.47 -11.36
CA TYR A 34 -1.83 10.79 -10.73
C TYR A 34 -2.66 11.77 -9.88
N PRO A 35 -3.97 11.95 -10.14
CA PRO A 35 -4.82 12.87 -9.40
C PRO A 35 -5.24 12.29 -8.03
N GLY A 36 -4.26 12.06 -7.16
CA GLY A 36 -4.46 11.42 -5.86
C GLY A 36 -3.14 11.20 -5.11
N PRO A 37 -3.18 10.44 -4.01
CA PRO A 37 -1.97 10.15 -3.23
C PRO A 37 -1.04 9.19 -3.98
N SER A 38 0.25 9.52 -3.99
CA SER A 38 1.31 8.74 -4.63
C SER A 38 2.42 8.39 -3.64
N LEU A 39 2.87 7.14 -3.65
CA LEU A 39 3.98 6.63 -2.86
C LEU A 39 5.05 6.00 -3.76
N VAL A 40 6.25 6.59 -3.78
CA VAL A 40 7.40 6.04 -4.50
C VAL A 40 8.45 5.59 -3.50
N ILE A 41 8.85 4.32 -3.57
CA ILE A 41 9.85 3.71 -2.69
C ILE A 41 11.08 3.39 -3.50
N ALA A 42 12.19 4.08 -3.24
CA ALA A 42 13.45 3.90 -3.95
C ALA A 42 14.44 3.06 -3.15
N TYR A 43 15.09 2.09 -3.80
CA TYR A 43 16.27 1.45 -3.22
C TYR A 43 17.44 2.43 -3.24
N ALA A 44 17.87 2.87 -2.06
CA ALA A 44 18.96 3.82 -1.89
C ALA A 44 20.15 3.14 -1.21
N THR A 45 21.28 3.10 -1.91
CA THR A 45 22.53 2.63 -1.31
C THR A 45 23.07 3.61 -0.28
N CYS A 46 23.77 3.12 0.75
CA CYS A 46 24.28 3.95 1.83
C CYS A 46 25.60 3.40 2.37
N ILE A 47 26.47 4.29 2.87
CA ILE A 47 27.71 3.92 3.57
C ILE A 47 27.48 2.93 4.72
N ASN A 48 26.31 3.01 5.38
CA ASN A 48 25.93 2.12 6.49
C ASN A 48 25.71 0.66 6.05
N GLN A 49 25.43 0.43 4.77
CA GLN A 49 25.32 -0.93 4.23
C GLN A 49 26.73 -1.53 4.00
N GLY A 50 27.71 -0.65 3.77
CA GLY A 50 29.12 -0.99 3.64
C GLY A 50 29.40 -1.84 2.40
N LEU A 51 29.26 -1.26 1.21
CA LEU A 51 29.58 -1.95 -0.04
C LEU A 51 31.06 -2.29 -0.09
N ARG A 52 31.43 -3.58 -0.20
CA ARG A 52 32.84 -4.01 -0.23
C ARG A 52 33.63 -3.42 -1.39
N ARG A 53 32.93 -3.11 -2.50
CA ARG A 53 33.50 -2.50 -3.71
C ARG A 53 33.50 -0.97 -3.68
N GLY A 54 33.04 -0.37 -2.57
CA GLY A 54 32.91 1.07 -2.37
C GLY A 54 31.66 1.68 -3.00
N MET A 55 31.33 2.91 -2.59
CA MET A 55 30.15 3.66 -3.08
C MET A 55 30.23 4.04 -4.56
N GLY A 56 31.42 3.98 -5.18
CA GLY A 56 31.55 4.13 -6.64
C GLY A 56 30.82 3.04 -7.43
N LYS A 57 30.42 1.94 -6.77
CA LYS A 57 29.64 0.84 -7.34
C LYS A 57 28.17 0.82 -6.92
N SER A 58 27.65 1.89 -6.33
CA SER A 58 26.25 1.99 -5.91
C SER A 58 25.23 1.64 -7.01
N ILE A 59 25.42 2.13 -8.23
CA ILE A 59 24.52 1.84 -9.37
C ILE A 59 24.54 0.35 -9.73
N GLU A 60 25.70 -0.29 -9.65
CA GLU A 60 25.85 -1.73 -9.90
C GLU A 60 25.19 -2.54 -8.78
N GLU A 61 25.32 -2.10 -7.54
CA GLU A 61 24.68 -2.73 -6.38
C GLU A 61 23.15 -2.68 -6.46
N GLU A 62 22.60 -1.53 -6.84
CA GLU A 62 21.17 -1.37 -7.11
C GLU A 62 20.66 -2.36 -8.18
N GLN A 63 21.44 -2.56 -9.25
CA GLN A 63 21.10 -3.53 -10.28
C GLN A 63 21.12 -4.98 -9.73
N LEU A 64 22.12 -5.33 -8.91
CA LEU A 64 22.23 -6.64 -8.28
C LEU A 64 21.10 -6.90 -7.28
N ALA A 65 20.68 -5.89 -6.52
CA ALA A 65 19.56 -5.98 -5.59
C ALA A 65 18.26 -6.37 -6.31
N VAL A 66 18.02 -5.85 -7.51
CA VAL A 66 16.84 -6.22 -8.31
C VAL A 66 17.00 -7.59 -8.97
N LYS A 67 18.16 -7.88 -9.57
CA LYS A 67 18.42 -9.18 -10.23
C LYS A 67 18.31 -10.37 -9.27
N SER A 68 18.83 -10.21 -8.06
CA SER A 68 18.76 -11.22 -7.00
C SER A 68 17.37 -11.38 -6.39
N GLY A 69 16.39 -10.55 -6.75
CA GLY A 69 15.05 -10.55 -6.16
C GLY A 69 14.96 -9.86 -4.79
N TYR A 70 16.08 -9.39 -4.24
CA TYR A 70 16.11 -8.67 -2.97
C TYR A 70 15.22 -7.42 -2.99
N TRP A 71 15.15 -6.74 -4.15
CA TRP A 71 14.31 -5.58 -4.36
C TRP A 71 13.43 -5.74 -5.62
N PRO A 72 12.12 -6.04 -5.50
CA PRO A 72 11.24 -6.12 -6.65
C PRO A 72 10.85 -4.73 -7.17
N LEU A 73 10.76 -4.60 -8.50
CA LEU A 73 10.28 -3.40 -9.20
C LEU A 73 8.85 -3.61 -9.64
N TYR A 74 7.97 -2.68 -9.27
CA TYR A 74 6.57 -2.74 -9.63
C TYR A 74 5.97 -1.33 -9.62
N ARG A 75 4.84 -1.19 -10.32
CA ARG A 75 3.97 -0.02 -10.27
C ARG A 75 2.54 -0.47 -10.05
N TYR A 76 1.85 0.18 -9.15
CA TYR A 76 0.43 0.00 -8.89
C TYR A 76 -0.26 1.31 -9.27
N ASN A 77 -0.97 1.31 -10.40
CA ASN A 77 -1.67 2.47 -10.93
C ASN A 77 -3.20 2.25 -10.85
N PRO A 78 -3.89 2.94 -9.92
CA PRO A 78 -5.34 2.82 -9.76
C PRO A 78 -6.16 3.15 -11.01
N LEU A 79 -5.65 4.02 -11.89
CA LEU A 79 -6.37 4.43 -13.11
C LEU A 79 -6.61 3.26 -14.07
N LEU A 80 -5.72 2.27 -14.07
CA LEU A 80 -5.86 1.07 -14.90
C LEU A 80 -7.10 0.25 -14.54
N ARG A 81 -7.58 0.32 -13.28
CA ARG A 81 -8.84 -0.33 -12.89
C ARG A 81 -10.04 0.24 -13.65
N LYS A 82 -10.04 1.55 -13.91
CA LYS A 82 -11.11 2.19 -14.69
C LYS A 82 -11.14 1.71 -16.14
N GLU A 83 -9.99 1.28 -16.65
CA GLU A 83 -9.85 0.69 -17.99
C GLU A 83 -10.11 -0.83 -18.00
N GLY A 84 -10.54 -1.43 -16.87
CA GLY A 84 -10.72 -2.87 -16.74
C GLY A 84 -9.40 -3.67 -16.73
N LYS A 85 -8.26 -3.00 -16.52
CA LYS A 85 -6.93 -3.61 -16.46
C LYS A 85 -6.48 -3.83 -15.03
N ASN A 86 -5.56 -4.77 -14.83
CA ASN A 86 -4.93 -4.95 -13.54
C ASN A 86 -4.07 -3.71 -13.19
N PRO A 87 -4.29 -3.07 -12.03
CA PRO A 87 -3.49 -1.93 -11.61
C PRO A 87 -2.03 -2.28 -11.30
N LEU A 88 -1.74 -3.52 -10.92
CA LEU A 88 -0.39 -3.95 -10.56
C LEU A 88 0.38 -4.43 -11.79
N ILE A 89 1.47 -3.73 -12.09
CA ILE A 89 2.44 -4.09 -13.12
C ILE A 89 3.73 -4.49 -12.41
N LEU A 90 4.13 -5.75 -12.54
CA LEU A 90 5.41 -6.26 -12.05
C LEU A 90 6.47 -6.12 -13.16
N GLU A 91 7.54 -5.39 -12.89
CA GLU A 91 8.59 -5.06 -13.88
C GLU A 91 9.91 -5.79 -13.61
N SER A 92 10.14 -6.24 -12.38
CA SER A 92 11.27 -7.12 -12.06
C SER A 92 11.01 -8.56 -12.50
N LYS A 93 12.06 -9.22 -12.98
CA LYS A 93 12.06 -10.65 -13.34
C LYS A 93 12.15 -11.55 -12.10
N GLU A 94 12.00 -12.85 -12.33
CA GLU A 94 12.21 -13.87 -11.30
C GLU A 94 13.65 -13.81 -10.75
N PRO A 95 13.86 -14.04 -9.45
CA PRO A 95 15.20 -14.04 -8.85
C PRO A 95 16.14 -15.04 -9.54
N ASP A 96 17.35 -14.61 -9.88
CA ASP A 96 18.32 -15.41 -10.64
C ASP A 96 19.21 -16.35 -9.80
N GLY A 97 18.94 -16.46 -8.50
CA GLY A 97 19.75 -17.24 -7.55
C GLY A 97 21.04 -16.54 -7.10
N SER A 98 21.28 -15.28 -7.50
CA SER A 98 22.49 -14.52 -7.09
C SER A 98 22.38 -13.89 -5.69
N LEU A 99 21.32 -14.16 -4.93
CA LEU A 99 21.06 -13.54 -3.62
C LEU A 99 22.24 -13.68 -2.67
N GLN A 100 22.79 -14.88 -2.50
CA GLN A 100 23.92 -15.08 -1.57
C GLN A 100 25.16 -14.28 -1.99
N ALA A 101 25.40 -14.13 -3.30
CA ALA A 101 26.51 -13.31 -3.81
C ALA A 101 26.28 -11.81 -3.53
N PHE A 102 25.04 -11.33 -3.70
CA PHE A 102 24.63 -9.98 -3.34
C PHE A 102 24.84 -9.71 -1.84
N LEU A 103 24.35 -10.59 -0.96
CA LEU A 103 24.52 -10.42 0.50
C LEU A 103 26.01 -10.43 0.90
N ASN A 104 26.83 -11.26 0.26
CA ASN A 104 28.28 -11.29 0.47
C ASN A 104 29.01 -10.01 -0.02
N GLY A 105 28.36 -9.21 -0.87
CA GLY A 105 28.87 -7.91 -1.35
C GLY A 105 28.84 -6.81 -0.29
N GLU A 106 28.07 -6.99 0.79
CA GLU A 106 27.83 -5.95 1.79
C GLU A 106 28.37 -6.32 3.18
N VAL A 107 28.94 -5.33 3.86
CA VAL A 107 29.49 -5.50 5.22
C VAL A 107 28.38 -5.75 6.23
N ARG A 108 27.19 -5.15 6.09
CA ARG A 108 26.08 -5.36 7.02
C ARG A 108 25.67 -6.83 7.18
N TYR A 109 25.78 -7.64 6.12
CA TYR A 109 25.47 -9.08 6.17
C TYR A 109 26.68 -9.93 6.52
N SER A 110 27.86 -9.57 6.01
CA SER A 110 29.07 -10.34 6.30
C SER A 110 29.63 -10.12 7.70
N ALA A 111 29.26 -9.04 8.38
CA ALA A 111 29.57 -8.84 9.79
C ALA A 111 28.93 -9.91 10.68
N LEU A 112 27.66 -10.27 10.43
CA LEU A 112 26.97 -11.33 11.18
C LEU A 112 27.63 -12.68 10.95
N GLU A 113 28.00 -12.99 9.71
CA GLU A 113 28.67 -14.25 9.38
C GLU A 113 30.00 -14.44 10.11
N LYS A 114 30.73 -13.36 10.39
CA LYS A 114 31.97 -13.39 11.19
C LYS A 114 31.72 -13.62 12.68
N ILE A 115 30.62 -13.09 13.21
CA ILE A 115 30.30 -13.12 14.65
C ILE A 115 29.57 -14.42 15.00
N ASN A 116 28.59 -14.82 14.19
CA ASN A 116 27.77 -16.01 14.37
C ASN A 116 27.42 -16.65 13.00
N PRO A 117 28.28 -17.57 12.51
CA PRO A 117 28.08 -18.22 11.22
C PRO A 117 26.80 -19.07 11.14
N GLU A 118 26.39 -19.69 12.25
CA GLU A 118 25.20 -20.54 12.30
C GLU A 118 23.93 -19.72 12.11
N ALA A 119 23.76 -18.66 12.92
CA ALA A 119 22.63 -17.75 12.78
C ALA A 119 22.61 -17.04 11.42
N SER A 120 23.78 -16.69 10.87
CA SER A 120 23.86 -16.12 9.52
C SER A 120 23.34 -17.08 8.46
N ARG A 121 23.65 -18.39 8.53
CA ARG A 121 23.15 -19.37 7.56
C ARG A 121 21.63 -19.53 7.65
N GLU A 122 21.10 -19.63 8.86
CA GLU A 122 19.66 -19.73 9.10
C GLU A 122 18.91 -18.50 8.55
N LEU A 123 19.33 -17.30 8.94
CA LEU A 123 18.66 -16.06 8.55
C LEU A 123 18.76 -15.78 7.04
N ARG A 124 19.89 -16.13 6.41
CA ARG A 124 20.03 -16.00 4.95
C ARG A 124 19.16 -17.00 4.19
N SER A 125 19.02 -18.22 4.69
CA SER A 125 18.11 -19.20 4.11
C SER A 125 16.65 -18.78 4.25
N ARG A 126 16.27 -18.25 5.42
CA ARG A 126 14.93 -17.68 5.63
C ARG A 126 14.65 -16.49 4.72
N LEU A 127 15.60 -15.57 4.58
CA LEU A 127 15.47 -14.43 3.68
C LEU A 127 15.24 -14.85 2.22
N GLU A 128 15.92 -15.91 1.77
CA GLU A 128 15.73 -16.46 0.43
C GLU A 128 14.31 -17.00 0.23
N GLN A 129 13.77 -17.71 1.22
CA GLN A 129 12.37 -18.16 1.21
C GLN A 129 11.39 -16.97 1.18
N ASP A 130 11.61 -15.96 2.04
CA ASP A 130 10.78 -14.76 2.11
C ASP A 130 10.76 -13.98 0.77
N ILE A 131 11.91 -13.92 0.08
CA ILE A 131 12.03 -13.28 -1.24
C ILE A 131 11.23 -14.04 -2.29
N MET A 132 11.35 -15.37 -2.32
CA MET A 132 10.62 -16.22 -3.27
C MET A 132 9.11 -16.15 -3.03
N GLU A 133 8.68 -16.22 -1.77
CA GLU A 133 7.26 -16.08 -1.39
C GLU A 133 6.72 -14.70 -1.81
N ARG A 134 7.47 -13.64 -1.49
CA ARG A 134 7.09 -12.27 -1.86
C ARG A 134 6.98 -12.11 -3.37
N PHE A 135 7.91 -12.67 -4.14
CA PHE A 135 7.85 -12.65 -5.60
C PHE A 135 6.61 -13.38 -6.12
N ALA A 136 6.31 -14.58 -5.62
CA ALA A 136 5.12 -15.35 -5.98
C ALA A 136 3.82 -14.58 -5.70
N ILE A 137 3.74 -13.89 -4.55
CA ILE A 137 2.59 -13.03 -4.20
C ILE A 137 2.40 -11.91 -5.23
N TYR A 138 3.49 -11.21 -5.60
CA TYR A 138 3.40 -10.13 -6.59
C TYR A 138 3.08 -10.66 -7.99
N ARG A 139 3.62 -11.81 -8.38
CA ARG A 139 3.33 -12.47 -9.67
C ARG A 139 1.85 -12.84 -9.75
N ASN A 140 1.33 -13.56 -8.77
CA ASN A 140 -0.09 -13.94 -8.71
C ASN A 140 -1.01 -12.71 -8.74
N ARG A 141 -0.64 -11.63 -8.05
CA ARG A 141 -1.38 -10.37 -8.08
C ARG A 141 -1.32 -9.66 -9.43
N ALA A 142 -0.21 -9.75 -10.16
CA ALA A 142 -0.06 -9.15 -11.49
C ALA A 142 -0.79 -9.96 -12.58
N ASP A 143 -0.87 -11.29 -12.39
CA ASP A 143 -1.57 -12.20 -13.31
C ASP A 143 -3.10 -12.18 -13.15
N TRP A 144 -3.60 -11.73 -11.99
CA TRP A 144 -5.03 -11.57 -11.73
C TRP A 144 -5.70 -10.65 -12.76
N ARG A 145 -6.92 -10.97 -13.18
CA ARG A 145 -7.69 -10.17 -14.15
C ARG A 145 -8.99 -9.67 -13.50
N PRO A 146 -9.29 -8.36 -13.56
CA PRO A 146 -10.55 -7.83 -13.06
C PRO A 146 -11.76 -8.39 -13.83
N THR A 147 -12.87 -8.60 -13.14
CA THR A 147 -14.18 -8.86 -13.75
C THR A 147 -15.03 -7.58 -13.78
N GLU A 148 -16.13 -7.54 -14.53
CA GLU A 148 -16.98 -6.33 -14.69
C GLU A 148 -17.48 -5.75 -13.35
N GLY A 149 -17.64 -6.57 -12.31
CA GLY A 149 -18.06 -6.12 -10.97
C GLY A 149 -16.95 -5.49 -10.11
N ASP A 150 -15.68 -5.59 -10.51
CA ASP A 150 -14.54 -5.08 -9.74
C ASP A 150 -14.19 -3.62 -10.04
N VAL A 151 -14.82 -3.02 -11.07
CA VAL A 151 -14.61 -1.63 -11.47
C VAL A 151 -15.60 -0.74 -10.72
N PRO A 152 -15.15 0.20 -9.86
CA PRO A 152 -16.07 1.10 -9.16
C PRO A 152 -16.87 1.94 -10.17
N PRO A 153 -18.20 2.05 -10.02
CA PRO A 153 -19.00 2.91 -10.89
C PRO A 153 -18.57 4.37 -10.74
N GLU A 154 -18.56 5.13 -11.83
CA GLU A 154 -18.29 6.56 -11.77
C GLU A 154 -19.44 7.31 -11.08
N GLY A 155 -19.11 8.13 -10.07
CA GLY A 155 -20.10 8.93 -9.33
C GLY A 155 -19.59 9.30 -7.94
N GLY A 156 -19.13 10.55 -7.78
CA GLY A 156 -18.82 11.12 -6.47
C GLY A 156 -20.07 11.62 -5.74
N ARG A 157 -19.93 11.93 -4.45
CA ARG A 157 -20.95 12.71 -3.71
C ARG A 157 -21.18 14.03 -4.46
N ARG A 158 -22.43 14.37 -4.76
CA ARG A 158 -22.77 15.70 -5.26
C ARG A 158 -22.33 16.73 -4.21
N HIS A 159 -21.88 17.91 -4.64
CA HIS A 159 -21.56 19.04 -3.76
C HIS A 159 -22.82 19.66 -3.13
N ASP A 160 -23.99 19.06 -3.35
CA ASP A 160 -25.19 19.38 -2.62
C ASP A 160 -24.90 19.15 -1.14
N HIS A 161 -24.92 20.24 -0.38
CA HIS A 161 -24.73 20.19 1.06
C HIS A 161 -25.91 19.39 1.62
N VAL A 162 -25.71 18.11 1.93
CA VAL A 162 -26.62 17.42 2.84
C VAL A 162 -26.50 18.19 4.15
N PRO A 163 -27.57 18.81 4.66
CA PRO A 163 -27.50 19.58 5.89
C PRO A 163 -26.92 18.69 6.99
N ALA A 164 -25.99 19.23 7.76
CA ALA A 164 -25.27 18.48 8.79
C ALA A 164 -26.24 18.04 9.89
N ALA A 165 -26.86 16.88 9.73
CA ALA A 165 -27.56 16.16 10.76
C ALA A 165 -27.17 14.69 10.63
N ASP A 166 -26.62 14.17 11.71
CA ASP A 166 -26.49 12.75 11.94
C ASP A 166 -27.87 12.09 11.66
N GLY A 167 -27.92 11.08 10.79
CA GLY A 167 -29.16 10.33 10.48
C GLY A 167 -30.03 10.80 9.30
N ALA A 168 -29.53 11.64 8.38
CA ALA A 168 -30.35 12.14 7.26
C ALA A 168 -30.65 11.08 6.16
N THR A 169 -31.61 10.20 6.42
CA THR A 169 -32.69 9.93 5.45
C THR A 169 -33.60 11.17 5.37
N GLU A 170 -34.41 11.31 4.32
CA GLU A 170 -35.39 12.42 4.23
C GLU A 170 -36.40 12.41 5.41
N GLU A 171 -36.47 11.31 6.15
CA GLU A 171 -37.23 11.14 7.39
C GLU A 171 -36.32 11.29 8.63
N PRO A 172 -36.79 11.97 9.70
CA PRO A 172 -36.04 12.10 10.94
C PRO A 172 -35.75 10.73 11.55
N ALA A 173 -34.54 10.57 12.11
CA ALA A 173 -34.15 9.31 12.74
C ALA A 173 -35.14 8.93 13.86
N PRO A 174 -35.57 7.66 13.96
CA PRO A 174 -36.59 7.23 14.91
C PRO A 174 -36.13 7.28 16.39
N VAL A 175 -34.82 7.42 16.63
CA VAL A 175 -34.19 7.51 17.96
C VAL A 175 -33.12 8.60 17.97
N CYS A 176 -32.80 9.12 19.15
CA CYS A 176 -31.72 10.10 19.32
C CYS A 176 -30.37 9.55 18.81
N VAL A 177 -29.78 10.24 17.82
CA VAL A 177 -28.47 9.91 17.23
C VAL A 177 -27.29 10.61 17.93
N SER A 178 -27.59 11.57 18.80
CA SER A 178 -26.62 12.26 19.66
C SER A 178 -27.07 12.16 21.12
N ALA A 179 -26.09 12.12 22.04
CA ALA A 179 -26.38 12.14 23.47
C ALA A 179 -26.79 13.56 23.89
N THR A 180 -28.09 13.83 23.84
CA THR A 180 -28.71 15.14 24.13
C THR A 180 -28.33 15.69 25.51
N SER A 181 -27.96 14.85 26.48
CA SER A 181 -27.57 15.30 27.82
C SER A 181 -26.07 15.57 28.02
N ASP A 182 -25.19 15.27 27.05
CA ASP A 182 -23.74 15.46 27.20
C ASP A 182 -23.28 16.72 26.43
N PRO A 183 -22.71 17.73 27.12
CA PRO A 183 -22.28 18.99 26.50
C PRO A 183 -21.31 18.84 25.32
N ARG A 184 -20.59 17.71 25.21
CA ARG A 184 -19.69 17.42 24.08
C ARG A 184 -20.41 17.25 22.74
N TYR A 185 -21.72 16.98 22.77
CA TYR A 185 -22.55 16.77 21.58
C TYR A 185 -23.46 17.95 21.26
N SER A 186 -23.46 19.00 22.09
CA SER A 186 -24.21 20.22 21.83
C SER A 186 -23.62 20.98 20.63
N ARG A 187 -24.47 21.33 19.64
CA ARG A 187 -24.06 22.04 18.42
C ARG A 187 -24.64 23.45 18.39
N PRO A 188 -23.84 24.49 18.07
CA PRO A 188 -24.34 25.86 17.99
C PRO A 188 -25.44 26.03 16.93
N GLY A 189 -26.51 26.76 17.26
CA GLY A 189 -27.57 27.12 16.31
C GLY A 189 -28.58 26.01 15.97
N LYS A 190 -28.49 24.85 16.63
CA LYS A 190 -29.51 23.79 16.59
C LYS A 190 -30.08 23.59 17.99
N PRO A 191 -31.31 24.03 18.30
CA PRO A 191 -31.95 23.64 19.55
C PRO A 191 -32.06 22.11 19.60
N GLU A 192 -31.90 21.53 20.79
CA GLU A 192 -32.11 20.09 20.96
C GLU A 192 -33.55 19.75 20.62
N GLU A 193 -33.74 19.02 19.52
CA GLU A 193 -35.05 18.50 19.12
C GLU A 193 -35.39 17.32 20.04
N GLU A 194 -36.65 17.26 20.50
CA GLU A 194 -37.13 16.14 21.29
C GLU A 194 -37.09 14.86 20.44
N CYS A 195 -36.46 13.81 20.96
CA CYS A 195 -36.30 12.52 20.30
C CYS A 195 -36.44 11.39 21.32
N ASP A 196 -36.71 10.17 20.85
CA ASP A 196 -36.70 8.98 21.70
C ASP A 196 -35.26 8.68 22.15
N ASP A 197 -35.00 8.81 23.45
CA ASP A 197 -33.69 8.61 24.07
C ASP A 197 -33.37 7.13 24.35
N GLY A 198 -34.23 6.21 23.88
CA GLY A 198 -34.07 4.76 24.00
C GLY A 198 -34.24 4.23 25.42
N ARG A 199 -34.60 5.09 26.40
CA ARG A 199 -34.86 4.66 27.79
C ARG A 199 -36.20 3.95 27.94
N ALA A 200 -37.10 4.08 26.98
CA ALA A 200 -38.38 3.37 26.92
C ALA A 200 -38.26 1.90 26.44
N GLY A 201 -37.08 1.49 25.94
CA GLY A 201 -36.87 0.18 25.31
C GLY A 201 -37.08 0.22 23.79
N ILE A 202 -36.80 -0.89 23.10
CA ILE A 202 -37.03 -0.99 21.64
C ILE A 202 -38.52 -1.26 21.41
N ASP A 203 -39.19 -0.42 20.60
CA ASP A 203 -40.53 -0.71 20.12
C ASP A 203 -40.55 -2.08 19.41
N LYS A 204 -41.21 -3.05 20.01
CA LYS A 204 -41.37 -4.41 19.47
C LYS A 204 -42.38 -4.50 18.33
N GLU A 205 -42.84 -3.38 17.77
CA GLU A 205 -43.68 -3.37 16.56
C GLU A 205 -42.83 -3.40 15.29
N LEU A 206 -42.02 -4.44 15.16
CA LEU A 206 -41.71 -5.03 13.86
C LEU A 206 -42.41 -6.39 13.86
N SER A 207 -43.73 -6.34 13.64
CA SER A 207 -44.55 -7.53 13.42
C SER A 207 -44.19 -8.20 12.09
N ASP A 208 -44.21 -9.52 12.12
CA ASP A 208 -44.05 -10.54 11.06
C ASP A 208 -44.28 -10.11 9.60
#